data_AF-A0A948CED9-F1
#
_entry.id   AF-A0A948CED9-F1
#
_cell.length_a   1.000
_cell.length_b   1.000
_cell.length_c   1.000
_cell.angle_alpha   90.00
_cell.angle_beta   90.00
_cell.angle_gamma   90.00
#
_symmetry.space_group_name_H-M   'P 1'
#
loop_
_entity.id
_entity.type
_entity.pdbx_description
1 polymer ?
#
loop_
_entity_poly.entity_id
_entity_poly.type
_entity_poly.pdbx_seq_one_letter_code
_entity_poly.pdbx_strand_id
1 'polypeptide(L)'
;MSSSERTTDSGPEGALRDWAASGAMALTGSPDGPPRAAPGRAASLVRDAVQRVVGYEISGLLGERAAYAGLRRNAPWSCGGAARTLPTADGHLVLSMPRASDRSLVPALVEE
;
A
#
# COMPACT_ATOMS: atom_id res chain seq x y z
N MET A 1 14.72 32.07 12.44
CA MET A 1 14.65 30.63 12.07
C MET A 1 13.74 29.96 13.09
N SER A 2 12.43 29.99 12.83
CA SER A 2 11.44 29.41 13.74
C SER A 2 11.29 27.93 13.37
N SER A 3 11.92 27.06 14.17
CA SER A 3 11.62 25.63 14.17
C SER A 3 10.19 25.47 14.68
N SER A 4 9.24 25.44 13.76
CA SER A 4 7.91 24.91 14.05
C SER A 4 8.11 23.42 14.36
N GLU A 5 8.06 23.07 15.64
CA GLU A 5 7.82 21.70 16.08
C GLU A 5 6.51 21.27 15.42
N ARG A 6 6.65 20.53 14.32
CA ARG A 6 5.54 19.87 13.68
C ARG A 6 5.15 18.76 14.66
N THR A 7 4.21 19.05 15.56
CA THR A 7 3.61 18.06 16.45
C THR A 7 3.26 16.86 15.58
N THR A 8 3.95 15.75 15.79
CA THR A 8 3.62 14.49 15.13
C THR A 8 2.28 14.08 15.68
N ASP A 9 1.21 14.48 15.00
CA ASP A 9 -0.13 14.00 15.27
C ASP A 9 -0.12 12.49 15.02
N SER A 10 -0.01 11.75 16.11
CA SER A 10 0.02 10.28 16.09
C SER A 10 -1.38 9.69 16.06
N GLY A 11 -2.41 10.54 16.07
CA GLY A 11 -3.81 10.19 15.97
C GLY A 11 -4.23 9.76 14.55
N PRO A 12 -5.50 9.37 14.38
CA PRO A 12 -6.03 8.89 13.11
C PRO A 12 -5.96 9.94 11.99
N GLU A 13 -6.05 11.23 12.31
CA GLU A 13 -5.93 12.31 11.33
C GLU A 13 -4.50 12.43 10.79
N GLY A 14 -3.48 12.39 11.65
CA GLY A 14 -2.09 12.35 11.21
C GLY A 14 -1.76 11.12 10.38
N ALA A 15 -2.28 9.94 10.76
CA ALA A 15 -2.13 8.73 9.97
C ALA A 15 -2.75 8.85 8.56
N LEU A 16 -3.91 9.49 8.45
CA LEU A 16 -4.56 9.78 7.17
C LEU A 16 -3.75 10.76 6.32
N ARG A 17 -3.20 11.82 6.95
CA ARG A 17 -2.32 12.78 6.26
C ARG A 17 -1.07 12.12 5.73
N ASP A 18 -0.44 11.24 6.51
CA ASP A 18 0.74 10.49 6.08
C ASP A 18 0.42 9.52 4.94
N TRP A 19 -0.74 8.86 5.00
CA TRP A 19 -1.22 8.02 3.90
C TRP A 19 -1.39 8.81 2.61
N ALA A 20 -2.04 9.98 2.67
CA ALA A 20 -2.20 10.86 1.52
C ALA A 20 -0.85 11.36 0.98
N ALA A 21 0.03 11.85 1.86
CA ALA A 21 1.36 12.36 1.50
C ALA A 21 2.29 11.29 0.90
N SER A 22 2.11 10.01 1.24
CA SER A 22 2.91 8.92 0.65
C SER A 22 2.61 8.65 -0.83
N GLY A 23 1.47 9.12 -1.33
CA GLY A 23 0.96 8.78 -2.66
C GLY A 23 0.17 7.46 -2.72
N ALA A 24 0.09 6.69 -1.63
CA ALA A 24 -0.63 5.42 -1.56
C ALA A 24 -2.14 5.55 -1.78
N MET A 25 -2.72 6.70 -1.46
CA MET A 25 -4.15 6.97 -1.65
C MET A 25 -4.58 6.83 -3.13
N ALA A 26 -3.74 7.26 -4.08
CA ALA A 26 -4.02 7.14 -5.52
C ALA A 26 -4.02 5.66 -6.02
N LEU A 27 -3.39 4.76 -5.26
CA LEU A 27 -3.19 3.35 -5.60
C LEU A 27 -4.14 2.41 -4.86
N THR A 28 -5.02 2.95 -4.02
CA THR A 28 -5.87 2.15 -3.13
C THR A 28 -7.33 2.35 -3.44
N GLY A 29 -8.03 1.24 -3.72
CA GLY A 29 -9.45 1.22 -4.08
C GLY A 29 -9.71 0.53 -5.42
N SER A 30 -10.99 0.52 -5.82
CA SER A 30 -11.42 -0.01 -7.13
C SER A 30 -10.95 0.92 -8.26
N PRO A 31 -10.71 0.39 -9.48
CA PRO A 31 -10.23 1.17 -10.64
C PRO A 31 -10.98 2.49 -10.86
N ASP A 32 -12.31 2.43 -10.82
CA ASP A 32 -13.18 3.58 -11.10
C ASP A 32 -13.80 4.18 -9.82
N GLY A 33 -13.48 3.62 -8.66
CA GLY A 33 -13.95 4.10 -7.36
C GLY A 33 -13.13 5.29 -6.85
N PRO A 34 -13.59 5.97 -5.79
CA PRO A 34 -12.79 7.00 -5.13
C PRO A 34 -11.51 6.39 -4.53
N PRO A 35 -10.42 7.17 -4.41
CA PRO A 35 -9.23 6.73 -3.70
C PRO A 35 -9.55 6.49 -2.22
N ARG A 36 -8.85 5.53 -1.61
CA ARG A 36 -9.12 5.09 -0.23
C ARG A 36 -7.90 5.18 0.66
N ALA A 37 -8.14 5.42 1.94
CA ALA A 37 -7.15 5.21 2.98
C ALA A 37 -7.13 3.74 3.40
N ALA A 38 -5.95 3.21 3.71
CA ALA A 38 -5.85 1.99 4.49
C ALA A 38 -6.04 2.30 5.98
N PRO A 39 -6.61 1.38 6.78
CA PRO A 39 -6.67 1.54 8.22
C PRO A 39 -5.27 1.49 8.84
N GLY A 40 -5.13 2.11 10.01
CA GLY A 40 -3.89 2.07 10.80
C GLY A 40 -2.86 3.12 10.40
N ARG A 41 -1.59 2.86 10.75
CA ARG A 41 -0.49 3.86 10.70
C ARG A 41 0.67 3.45 9.80
N ALA A 42 0.44 2.57 8.83
CA ALA A 42 1.51 2.00 8.01
C ALA A 42 2.35 3.08 7.32
N ALA A 43 1.72 4.12 6.75
CA ALA A 43 2.44 5.22 6.12
C ALA A 43 3.29 6.02 7.11
N SER A 44 2.78 6.31 8.31
CA SER A 44 3.55 6.98 9.37
C SER A 44 4.78 6.16 9.78
N LEU A 45 4.62 4.85 9.98
CA LEU A 45 5.72 3.95 10.36
C LEU A 45 6.80 3.90 9.28
N VAL A 46 6.39 3.83 8.01
CA VAL A 46 7.33 3.85 6.87
C VAL A 46 8.05 5.20 6.80
N ARG A 47 7.34 6.32 6.93
CA ARG A 47 7.95 7.67 6.98
C ARG A 47 9.01 7.75 8.07
N ASP A 48 8.66 7.37 9.30
CA ASP A 48 9.57 7.45 10.44
C ASP A 48 10.81 6.53 10.25
N ALA A 49 10.62 5.34 9.70
CA ALA A 49 11.71 4.42 9.38
C ALA A 49 12.63 4.98 8.27
N VAL A 50 12.05 5.55 7.21
CA VAL A 50 12.80 6.20 6.13
C VAL A 50 13.60 7.37 6.69
N GLN A 51 12.96 8.28 7.43
CA GLN A 51 13.65 9.42 8.07
C GLN A 51 14.82 8.97 8.95
N ARG A 52 14.68 7.86 9.68
CA ARG A 52 15.76 7.30 10.52
C ARG A 52 16.92 6.73 9.71
N VAL A 53 16.65 6.12 8.56
CA VAL A 53 17.66 5.43 7.75
C VAL A 53 18.36 6.37 6.78
N VAL A 54 17.61 7.25 6.11
CA VAL A 54 18.12 8.13 5.06
C VAL A 54 18.35 9.58 5.51
N GLY A 55 17.73 10.00 6.61
CA GLY A 55 17.90 11.34 7.18
C GLY A 55 17.09 12.46 6.50
N TYR A 56 16.22 12.14 5.54
CA TYR A 56 15.35 13.11 4.87
C TYR A 56 13.94 12.57 4.61
N GLU A 57 12.98 13.50 4.58
CA GLU A 57 11.57 13.21 4.31
C GLU A 57 11.38 12.91 2.83
N ILE A 58 10.85 11.72 2.53
CA ILE A 58 10.51 11.30 1.18
C ILE A 58 8.99 11.21 1.06
N SER A 59 8.34 12.28 0.63
CA SER A 59 6.91 12.28 0.29
C SER A 59 6.69 11.83 -1.15
N GLY A 60 5.52 11.29 -1.45
CA GLY A 60 5.08 11.03 -2.82
C GLY A 60 5.76 9.88 -3.58
N LEU A 61 6.87 9.31 -3.10
CA LEU A 61 7.66 8.30 -3.82
C LEU A 61 6.83 7.13 -4.34
N LEU A 62 5.81 6.68 -3.59
CA LEU A 62 4.97 5.57 -4.03
C LEU A 62 4.10 5.96 -5.23
N GLY A 63 3.56 7.18 -5.21
CA GLY A 63 2.80 7.75 -6.33
C GLY A 63 3.68 7.97 -7.57
N GLU A 64 4.89 8.50 -7.38
CA GLU A 64 5.86 8.71 -8.46
C GLU A 64 6.29 7.39 -9.11
N ARG A 65 6.63 6.38 -8.30
CA ARG A 65 6.97 5.03 -8.79
C ARG A 65 5.81 4.41 -9.55
N ALA A 66 4.59 4.58 -9.06
CA ALA A 66 3.42 4.08 -9.76
C ALA A 66 3.19 4.79 -11.09
N ALA A 67 3.33 6.12 -11.14
CA ALA A 67 3.24 6.87 -12.39
C ALA A 67 4.30 6.42 -13.40
N TYR A 68 5.55 6.27 -12.95
CA TYR A 68 6.65 5.75 -13.78
C TYR A 68 6.36 4.34 -14.33
N ALA A 69 5.79 3.46 -13.50
CA ALA A 69 5.50 2.07 -13.87
C ALA A 69 4.11 1.86 -14.52
N GLY A 70 3.34 2.93 -14.76
CA GLY A 70 1.98 2.84 -15.32
C GLY A 70 0.97 2.12 -14.39
N LEU A 71 1.25 2.09 -13.09
CA LEU A 71 0.44 1.41 -12.09
C LEU A 71 -0.69 2.32 -11.58
N ARG A 72 -1.85 1.72 -11.32
CA ARG A 72 -3.04 2.39 -10.80
C ARG A 72 -3.80 1.48 -9.84
N ARG A 73 -4.69 2.06 -9.04
CA ARG A 73 -5.62 1.31 -8.18
C ARG A 73 -6.40 0.28 -9.00
N ASN A 74 -6.47 -0.95 -8.52
CA ASN A 74 -6.97 -2.08 -9.32
C ASN A 74 -7.73 -3.13 -8.49
N ALA A 75 -8.26 -2.75 -7.32
CA ALA A 75 -8.95 -3.73 -6.46
C ALA A 75 -10.09 -4.45 -7.22
N PRO A 76 -10.24 -5.78 -7.07
CA PRO A 76 -9.61 -6.62 -6.04
C PRO A 76 -8.23 -7.17 -6.41
N TRP A 77 -7.64 -6.71 -7.50
CA TRP A 77 -6.28 -7.07 -7.89
C TRP A 77 -5.26 -6.08 -7.30
N SER A 78 -4.00 -6.52 -7.19
CA SER A 78 -2.87 -5.61 -6.98
C SER A 78 -2.74 -4.65 -8.16
N CYS A 79 -2.05 -3.52 -7.97
CA CYS A 79 -1.88 -2.51 -9.01
C CYS A 79 -1.30 -3.09 -10.33
N GLY A 80 -0.43 -4.10 -10.22
CA GLY A 80 0.16 -4.80 -11.36
C GLY A 80 -0.64 -6.02 -11.86
N GLY A 81 -1.78 -6.34 -11.25
CA GLY A 81 -2.67 -7.43 -11.70
C GLY A 81 -2.22 -8.85 -11.36
N ALA A 82 -1.01 -9.04 -10.81
CA ALA A 82 -0.46 -10.37 -10.52
C ALA A 82 -0.99 -11.00 -9.22
N ALA A 83 -1.67 -10.24 -8.37
CA ALA A 83 -2.26 -10.76 -7.14
C ALA A 83 -3.73 -10.37 -7.05
N ARG A 84 -4.55 -11.22 -6.42
CA ARG A 84 -5.98 -11.00 -6.23
C ARG A 84 -6.39 -11.34 -4.81
N THR A 85 -7.19 -10.47 -4.20
CA THR A 85 -7.91 -10.78 -2.97
C THR A 85 -9.13 -11.66 -3.29
N LEU A 86 -9.24 -12.78 -2.60
CA LEU A 86 -10.30 -13.78 -2.73
C LEU A 86 -11.02 -13.92 -1.38
N PRO A 87 -12.36 -14.01 -1.36
CA PRO A 87 -13.08 -14.32 -0.13
C PRO A 87 -12.82 -15.77 0.30
N THR A 88 -12.75 -16.01 1.61
CA THR A 88 -12.70 -17.34 2.24
C THR A 88 -13.90 -17.52 3.17
N ALA A 89 -14.05 -18.69 3.81
CA ALA A 89 -15.14 -18.95 4.74
C ALA A 89 -15.12 -18.04 5.98
N ASP A 90 -13.93 -17.58 6.37
CA ASP A 90 -13.64 -16.88 7.62
C ASP A 90 -12.95 -15.52 7.40
N GLY A 91 -12.76 -15.10 6.15
CA GLY A 91 -12.03 -13.88 5.85
C GLY A 91 -11.66 -13.73 4.38
N HIS A 92 -10.40 -13.38 4.14
CA HIS A 92 -9.88 -13.14 2.80
C HIS A 92 -8.46 -13.72 2.68
N LEU A 93 -8.16 -14.25 1.50
CA LEU A 93 -6.82 -14.66 1.08
C LEU A 93 -6.35 -13.74 -0.04
N VAL A 94 -5.06 -13.40 -0.08
CA VAL A 94 -4.45 -12.77 -1.25
C VAL A 94 -3.58 -13.80 -1.95
N LEU A 95 -3.99 -14.20 -3.16
CA LEU A 95 -3.21 -15.12 -3.98
C LEU A 95 -2.39 -14.32 -4.99
N SER A 96 -1.07 -14.50 -4.99
CA SER A 96 -0.15 -13.89 -5.94
C SER A 96 0.43 -14.95 -6.87
N MET A 97 0.22 -14.77 -8.18
CA MET A 97 0.72 -15.66 -9.23
C MET A 97 1.37 -14.83 -10.36
N PRO A 98 2.48 -14.13 -10.09
CA PRO A 98 3.17 -13.33 -11.10
C PRO A 98 3.75 -14.14 -12.26
N ARG A 99 3.97 -15.45 -12.09
CA ARG A 99 4.56 -16.34 -13.10
C ARG A 99 3.57 -17.40 -13.53
N ALA A 100 3.67 -17.84 -14.78
CA ALA A 100 2.85 -18.94 -15.30
C ALA A 100 3.03 -20.23 -14.49
N SER A 101 4.26 -20.49 -14.02
CA SER A 101 4.60 -21.66 -13.19
C SER A 101 3.93 -21.64 -11.81
N ASP A 102 3.51 -20.48 -11.28
CA ASP A 102 2.91 -20.42 -9.95
C ASP A 102 1.60 -21.22 -9.87
N ARG A 103 0.95 -21.45 -11.02
CA ARG A 103 -0.25 -22.31 -11.11
C ARG A 103 0.02 -23.76 -10.71
N SER A 104 1.22 -24.29 -10.96
CA SER A 104 1.55 -25.66 -10.58
C SER A 104 1.77 -25.82 -9.08
N LEU A 105 1.88 -24.72 -8.33
CA LEU A 105 2.03 -24.71 -6.87
C LEU A 105 0.68 -24.67 -6.14
N VAL A 106 -0.43 -24.43 -6.86
CA VAL A 106 -1.77 -24.36 -6.25
C VAL A 106 -2.14 -25.64 -5.48
N PRO A 107 -1.86 -26.87 -5.98
CA PRO A 107 -2.14 -28.09 -5.23
C PRO A 107 -1.47 -28.14 -3.85
N ALA A 108 -0.24 -27.60 -3.71
CA ALA A 108 0.50 -27.59 -2.45
C ALA A 108 -0.17 -26.79 -1.32
N LEU A 109 -1.23 -26.02 -1.60
CA LEU A 109 -2.01 -25.32 -0.57
C LEU A 109 -2.90 -26.26 0.26
N VAL A 110 -3.16 -27.48 -0.22
CA VAL A 110 -4.07 -28.45 0.41
C VAL A 110 -3.43 -29.82 0.61
N GLU A 111 -2.16 -29.98 0.22
CA GLU A 111 -1.38 -31.20 0.46
C GLU A 111 -1.03 -31.31 1.96
N GLU A 112 -0.97 -32.55 2.47
CA GLU A 112 -0.61 -32.88 3.86
C GLU A 112 0.91 -32.86 4.09
#